data_AF-A0A2D0AVB2-F1
#
_entry.id   AF-A0A2D0AVB2-F1
#
_cell.length_a   1.000
_cell.length_b   1.000
_cell.length_c   1.000
_cell.angle_alpha   90.00
_cell.angle_beta   90.00
_cell.angle_gamma   90.00
#
_symmetry.space_group_name_H-M   'P 1'
#
loop_
_entity.id
_entity.type
_entity.pdbx_description
1 polymer ?
#
loop_
_entity_poly.entity_id
_entity_poly.type
_entity_poly.pdbx_seq_one_letter_code
_entity_poly.pdbx_strand_id
1 'polypeptide(L)'
;MSAHHKARRLALFTATNIDGATWLAIDRKTGQPAAEQPEGDVWYNDSRINTTYTVGQAFYSGWSHLFDRGHLTRREDPNWGKFATRANADTFHFTNCTPQHWKFNESIEYWQGIERYVLEKGIFDSGRDKPVTVLQGPILDDVNDLWADDVQVPSAFWKVVVWKGASGLKAVAMIADQTPLFSLQRHGAAPPPKDTPVDVLQWRASIPTIESKTGLDLSPLREYDTVGADLPVVGEALMPITKWEDIPLE
;
A
#
# COMPACT_ATOMS: atom_id res chain seq x y z
N MET A 1 -8.73 -6.43 -4.52
CA MET A 1 -8.60 -7.87 -4.88
C MET A 1 -7.16 -8.31 -4.63
N SER A 2 -6.90 -9.61 -4.48
CA SER A 2 -5.54 -10.15 -4.38
C SER A 2 -5.40 -11.43 -5.22
N ALA A 3 -4.19 -11.68 -5.72
CA ALA A 3 -3.79 -12.96 -6.30
C ALA A 3 -2.77 -13.61 -5.36
N HIS A 4 -2.87 -14.92 -5.13
CA HIS A 4 -2.16 -15.58 -4.02
C HIS A 4 -1.19 -16.68 -4.49
N HIS A 5 0.03 -16.68 -3.96
CA HIS A 5 1.03 -17.69 -4.25
C HIS A 5 0.92 -18.86 -3.26
N LYS A 6 0.42 -20.00 -3.72
CA LYS A 6 0.14 -21.19 -2.89
C LYS A 6 1.34 -21.67 -2.04
N ALA A 7 2.51 -21.86 -2.66
CA ALA A 7 3.69 -22.40 -1.96
C ALA A 7 4.32 -21.39 -0.99
N ARG A 8 4.49 -20.14 -1.43
CA ARG A 8 5.00 -19.03 -0.60
C ARG A 8 4.04 -18.64 0.53
N ARG A 9 2.75 -18.99 0.42
CA ARG A 9 1.66 -18.64 1.35
C ARG A 9 1.42 -17.13 1.50
N LEU A 10 1.82 -16.35 0.49
CA LEU A 10 1.74 -14.88 0.45
C LEU A 10 1.05 -14.43 -0.84
N ALA A 11 0.53 -13.20 -0.85
CA ALA A 11 -0.02 -12.63 -2.06
C ALA A 11 1.08 -12.38 -3.10
N LEU A 12 0.79 -12.63 -4.38
CA LEU A 12 1.58 -12.14 -5.51
C LEU A 12 1.43 -10.63 -5.64
N PHE A 13 0.19 -10.16 -5.57
CA PHE A 13 -0.16 -8.75 -5.60
C PHE A 13 -1.56 -8.51 -5.01
N THR A 14 -1.83 -7.27 -4.64
CA THR A 14 -3.15 -6.73 -4.38
C THR A 14 -3.42 -5.55 -5.32
N ALA A 15 -4.69 -5.31 -5.58
CA ALA A 15 -5.17 -4.20 -6.38
C ALA A 15 -6.35 -3.54 -5.68
N THR A 16 -6.27 -2.22 -5.51
CA THR A 16 -7.27 -1.41 -4.82
C THR A 16 -7.55 -0.15 -5.62
N ASN A 17 -8.83 0.19 -5.74
CA ASN A 17 -9.23 1.51 -6.20
C ASN A 17 -9.52 2.38 -4.98
N ILE A 18 -9.16 3.65 -5.06
CA ILE A 18 -9.43 4.69 -4.08
C ILE A 18 -10.32 5.70 -4.78
N ASP A 19 -11.45 6.05 -4.17
CA ASP A 19 -12.29 7.16 -4.62
C ASP A 19 -12.22 8.28 -3.58
N GLY A 20 -11.46 9.32 -3.89
CA GLY A 20 -11.33 10.48 -3.02
C GLY A 20 -12.65 11.21 -2.75
N ALA A 21 -13.62 11.13 -3.66
CA ALA A 21 -14.87 11.89 -3.56
C ALA A 21 -15.81 11.33 -2.51
N THR A 22 -15.74 10.01 -2.32
CA THR A 22 -16.59 9.29 -1.38
C THR A 22 -15.80 8.64 -0.25
N TRP A 23 -14.55 9.06 -0.04
CA TRP A 23 -13.68 8.57 1.03
C TRP A 23 -14.23 8.96 2.41
N LEU A 24 -14.13 8.04 3.36
CA LEU A 24 -14.62 8.16 4.73
C LEU A 24 -13.53 7.77 5.72
N ALA A 25 -13.29 8.62 6.73
CA ALA A 25 -12.46 8.24 7.87
C ALA A 25 -13.27 7.29 8.77
N ILE A 26 -12.79 6.07 9.04
CA ILE A 26 -13.55 5.02 9.76
C ILE A 26 -13.01 4.79 11.19
N ASP A 27 -13.89 4.93 12.18
CA ASP A 27 -13.68 4.55 13.59
C ASP A 27 -13.70 3.03 13.77
N ARG A 28 -12.70 2.50 14.46
CA ARG A 28 -12.56 1.07 14.68
C ARG A 28 -13.44 0.52 15.81
N LYS A 29 -13.78 1.32 16.82
CA LYS A 29 -14.60 0.91 17.97
C LYS A 29 -16.08 0.86 17.63
N THR A 30 -16.51 1.76 16.76
CA THR A 30 -17.94 1.95 16.45
C THR A 30 -18.30 1.49 15.05
N GLY A 31 -17.32 1.33 14.14
CA GLY A 31 -17.55 1.05 12.72
C GLY A 31 -18.19 2.23 11.97
N GLN A 32 -18.26 3.40 12.62
CA GLN A 32 -18.84 4.64 12.11
C GLN A 32 -17.76 5.56 11.56
N PRO A 33 -18.10 6.59 10.79
CA PRO A 33 -17.14 7.61 10.43
C PRO A 33 -16.59 8.33 11.69
N ALA A 34 -15.28 8.40 11.87
CA ALA A 34 -14.65 9.23 12.90
C ALA A 34 -13.23 9.65 12.51
N ALA A 35 -12.64 10.54 13.31
CA ALA A 35 -11.24 10.89 13.20
C ALA A 35 -10.34 9.64 13.32
N GLU A 36 -9.23 9.67 12.59
CA GLU A 36 -8.26 8.57 12.47
C GLU A 36 -7.91 7.89 13.80
N GLN A 37 -7.88 6.55 13.79
CA GLN A 37 -7.51 5.72 14.93
C GLN A 37 -6.35 4.79 14.56
N PRO A 38 -5.49 4.41 15.52
CA PRO A 38 -4.36 3.50 15.28
C PRO A 38 -4.81 2.17 14.66
N GLU A 39 -3.88 1.54 13.94
CA GLU A 39 -4.10 0.24 13.32
C GLU A 39 -4.48 -0.84 14.33
N GLY A 40 -5.02 -1.91 13.79
CA GLY A 40 -5.68 -2.92 14.55
C GLY A 40 -4.94 -4.21 14.82
N ASP A 41 -4.97 -4.67 16.07
CA ASP A 41 -4.25 -5.90 16.45
C ASP A 41 -4.90 -7.22 16.01
N VAL A 42 -6.17 -7.20 15.58
CA VAL A 42 -6.92 -8.43 15.28
C VAL A 42 -6.99 -8.68 13.78
N TRP A 43 -6.40 -9.80 13.39
CA TRP A 43 -6.33 -10.29 12.01
C TRP A 43 -7.12 -11.60 11.86
N TYR A 44 -7.65 -11.83 10.66
CA TYR A 44 -8.58 -12.92 10.39
C TYR A 44 -8.08 -13.85 9.28
N ASN A 45 -8.44 -15.12 9.39
CA ASN A 45 -8.30 -16.06 8.29
C ASN A 45 -9.37 -15.79 7.23
N ASP A 46 -8.99 -15.91 5.96
CA ASP A 46 -9.89 -15.73 4.83
C ASP A 46 -10.59 -17.04 4.48
N SER A 47 -11.92 -17.10 4.60
CA SER A 47 -12.69 -18.32 4.33
C SER A 47 -12.73 -18.72 2.84
N ARG A 48 -12.29 -17.85 1.94
CA ARG A 48 -12.27 -18.11 0.49
C ARG A 48 -11.10 -19.00 0.07
N ILE A 49 -10.08 -19.13 0.91
CA ILE A 49 -8.91 -19.97 0.64
C ILE A 49 -8.59 -20.86 1.85
N ASN A 50 -7.87 -21.95 1.61
CA ASN A 50 -7.40 -22.78 2.72
C ASN A 50 -6.35 -22.02 3.54
N THR A 51 -6.48 -22.03 4.86
CA THR A 51 -5.56 -21.34 5.80
C THR A 51 -4.14 -21.85 5.72
N THR A 52 -3.90 -23.08 5.25
CA THR A 52 -2.55 -23.59 4.99
C THR A 52 -1.82 -22.82 3.89
N TYR A 53 -2.55 -22.06 3.07
CA TYR A 53 -1.98 -21.22 2.03
C TYR A 53 -1.75 -19.79 2.50
N THR A 54 -1.88 -19.47 3.79
CA THR A 54 -1.54 -18.14 4.34
C THR A 54 -0.51 -18.24 5.44
N VAL A 55 0.38 -17.25 5.54
CA VAL A 55 1.15 -17.03 6.76
C VAL A 55 0.22 -16.41 7.82
N GLY A 56 -0.02 -17.15 8.90
CA GLY A 56 -1.01 -16.79 9.92
C GLY A 56 -0.41 -16.31 11.24
N GLN A 57 -1.29 -16.06 12.21
CA GLN A 57 -0.95 -15.47 13.52
C GLN A 57 0.21 -16.16 14.25
N ALA A 58 0.35 -17.49 14.13
CA ALA A 58 1.43 -18.23 14.81
C ALA A 58 2.82 -17.74 14.41
N PHE A 59 3.06 -17.52 13.11
CA PHE A 59 4.31 -16.98 12.60
C PHE A 59 4.55 -15.57 13.14
N TYR A 60 3.56 -14.68 13.02
CA TYR A 60 3.70 -13.28 13.45
C TYR A 60 3.90 -13.14 14.97
N SER A 61 3.31 -14.02 15.78
CA SER A 61 3.59 -14.07 17.21
C SER A 61 5.03 -14.51 17.50
N GLY A 62 5.51 -15.57 16.85
CA GLY A 62 6.88 -16.09 17.03
C GLY A 62 7.96 -15.12 16.54
N TRP A 63 7.68 -14.37 15.48
CA TRP A 63 8.62 -13.45 14.84
C TRP A 63 8.32 -11.97 15.11
N SER A 64 7.49 -11.66 16.10
CA SER A 64 7.09 -10.28 16.46
C SER A 64 8.26 -9.35 16.79
N HIS A 65 9.41 -9.90 17.19
CA HIS A 65 10.64 -9.15 17.43
C HIS A 65 11.25 -8.55 16.16
N LEU A 66 10.86 -9.02 14.97
CA LEU A 66 11.38 -8.57 13.68
C LEU A 66 10.27 -8.15 12.71
N PHE A 67 9.18 -8.90 12.64
CA PHE A 67 8.13 -8.72 11.63
C PHE A 67 6.80 -8.24 12.20
N ASP A 68 6.24 -7.27 11.51
CA ASP A 68 4.84 -6.87 11.59
C ASP A 68 3.97 -7.65 10.60
N ARG A 69 2.67 -7.58 10.88
CA ARG A 69 1.62 -7.93 9.92
C ARG A 69 1.46 -6.76 8.95
N GLY A 70 2.32 -6.72 7.93
CA GLY A 70 2.33 -5.66 6.93
C GLY A 70 1.13 -5.76 6.00
N HIS A 71 0.36 -4.68 5.92
CA HIS A 71 -0.71 -4.55 4.93
C HIS A 71 -0.11 -4.39 3.53
N LEU A 72 -0.65 -5.12 2.54
CA LEU A 72 -0.40 -4.81 1.13
C LEU A 72 -1.36 -3.72 0.69
N THR A 73 -2.67 -4.02 0.60
CA THR A 73 -3.70 -2.97 0.57
C THR A 73 -3.75 -2.31 1.92
N ARG A 74 -3.31 -1.06 1.98
CA ARG A 74 -3.38 -0.23 3.18
C ARG A 74 -4.84 -0.11 3.64
N ARG A 75 -5.01 -0.10 4.95
CA ARG A 75 -6.32 -0.07 5.62
C ARG A 75 -7.25 1.03 5.09
N GLU A 76 -6.73 2.21 4.80
CA GLU A 76 -7.53 3.40 4.46
C GLU A 76 -7.86 3.53 2.98
N ASP A 77 -7.10 2.86 2.10
CA ASP A 77 -7.28 2.95 0.66
C ASP A 77 -8.70 2.59 0.20
N PRO A 78 -9.35 1.52 0.69
CA PRO A 78 -10.67 1.12 0.21
C PRO A 78 -11.83 1.79 0.97
N ASN A 79 -11.58 2.78 1.84
CA ASN A 79 -12.59 3.37 2.71
C ASN A 79 -13.49 4.37 1.97
N TRP A 80 -14.20 3.95 0.94
CA TRP A 80 -15.05 4.85 0.17
C TRP A 80 -16.42 4.26 -0.15
N GLY A 81 -17.40 5.15 -0.31
CA GLY A 81 -18.78 4.81 -0.62
C GLY A 81 -19.49 3.98 0.47
N LYS A 82 -20.61 3.37 0.09
CA LYS A 82 -21.51 2.67 1.03
C LYS A 82 -20.92 1.40 1.68
N PHE A 83 -19.80 0.89 1.19
CA PHE A 83 -19.17 -0.33 1.69
C PHE A 83 -17.86 -0.07 2.45
N ALA A 84 -17.51 1.19 2.71
CA ALA A 84 -16.24 1.59 3.33
C ALA A 84 -15.91 0.80 4.59
N THR A 85 -16.84 0.66 5.54
CA THR A 85 -16.60 -0.10 6.79
C THR A 85 -16.27 -1.57 6.53
N ARG A 86 -16.98 -2.22 5.61
CA ARG A 86 -16.71 -3.61 5.23
C ARG A 86 -15.35 -3.72 4.54
N ALA A 87 -15.06 -2.80 3.62
CA ALA A 87 -13.82 -2.82 2.86
C ALA A 87 -12.61 -2.56 3.77
N ASN A 88 -12.75 -1.68 4.77
CA ASN A 88 -11.77 -1.49 5.85
C ASN A 88 -11.52 -2.78 6.63
N ALA A 89 -12.59 -3.48 7.04
CA ALA A 89 -12.46 -4.74 7.77
C ALA A 89 -11.80 -5.83 6.91
N ASP A 90 -12.10 -5.86 5.60
CA ASP A 90 -11.54 -6.84 4.67
C ASP A 90 -10.02 -6.73 4.53
N THR A 91 -9.39 -5.57 4.82
CA THR A 91 -7.92 -5.43 4.77
C THR A 91 -7.18 -6.21 5.87
N PHE A 92 -7.87 -6.62 6.93
CA PHE A 92 -7.32 -7.35 8.07
C PHE A 92 -7.31 -8.88 7.89
N HIS A 93 -7.49 -9.37 6.66
CA HIS A 93 -7.32 -10.79 6.37
C HIS A 93 -5.87 -11.13 6.04
N PHE A 94 -5.40 -12.31 6.45
CA PHE A 94 -4.03 -12.77 6.14
C PHE A 94 -3.75 -12.91 4.63
N THR A 95 -4.77 -12.92 3.77
CA THR A 95 -4.63 -12.83 2.31
C THR A 95 -4.15 -11.46 1.79
N ASN A 96 -4.18 -10.44 2.65
CA ASN A 96 -3.64 -9.10 2.41
C ASN A 96 -2.36 -8.83 3.22
N CYS A 97 -1.90 -9.82 3.99
CA CYS A 97 -0.80 -9.68 4.93
C CYS A 97 0.49 -10.24 4.35
N THR A 98 1.61 -9.57 4.59
CA THR A 98 2.94 -10.09 4.29
C THR A 98 3.92 -9.70 5.39
N PRO A 99 4.88 -10.56 5.78
CA PRO A 99 5.89 -10.19 6.77
C PRO A 99 6.70 -8.98 6.31
N GLN A 100 6.55 -7.88 7.03
CA GLN A 100 7.30 -6.67 6.84
C GLN A 100 8.10 -6.40 8.10
N HIS A 101 9.38 -6.06 7.95
CA HIS A 101 10.22 -5.66 9.06
C HIS A 101 9.56 -4.47 9.78
N TRP A 102 9.56 -4.46 11.12
CA TRP A 102 8.83 -3.44 11.88
C TRP A 102 9.17 -2.00 11.46
N LYS A 103 10.47 -1.70 11.30
CA LYS A 103 10.92 -0.38 10.84
C LYS A 103 10.53 -0.08 9.40
N PHE A 104 10.42 -1.11 8.55
CA PHE A 104 9.99 -0.95 7.16
C PHE A 104 8.51 -0.54 7.12
N ASN A 105 7.68 -1.25 7.88
CA ASN A 105 6.23 -1.06 7.97
C ASN A 105 5.86 0.26 8.66
N GLU A 106 6.57 0.65 9.72
CA GLU A 106 6.16 1.74 10.61
C GLU A 106 6.84 3.10 10.33
N SER A 107 7.83 3.19 9.41
CA SER A 107 8.63 4.39 9.17
C SER A 107 8.31 5.11 7.86
N ILE A 108 8.25 6.45 7.91
CA ILE A 108 8.13 7.35 6.74
C ILE A 108 9.31 7.19 5.77
N GLU A 109 10.48 6.76 6.24
CA GLU A 109 11.62 6.52 5.35
C GLU A 109 11.37 5.35 4.37
N TYR A 110 10.42 4.44 4.68
CA TYR A 110 10.18 3.19 3.96
C TYR A 110 8.71 3.07 3.50
N TRP A 111 8.04 1.97 3.86
CA TRP A 111 6.73 1.59 3.32
C TRP A 111 5.63 2.55 3.71
N GLN A 112 5.62 3.00 4.98
CA GLN A 112 4.66 3.99 5.44
C GLN A 112 4.81 5.31 4.67
N GLY A 113 6.03 5.71 4.30
CA GLY A 113 6.26 6.89 3.46
C GLY A 113 5.62 6.75 2.09
N ILE A 114 5.86 5.62 1.41
CA ILE A 114 5.23 5.31 0.13
C ILE A 114 3.70 5.38 0.24
N GLU A 115 3.13 4.76 1.27
CA GLU A 115 1.70 4.79 1.55
C GLU A 115 1.13 6.19 1.77
N ARG A 116 1.81 7.01 2.59
CA ARG A 116 1.42 8.41 2.81
C ARG A 116 1.52 9.22 1.53
N TYR A 117 2.56 9.04 0.72
CA TYR A 117 2.67 9.70 -0.58
C TYR A 117 1.46 9.38 -1.48
N VAL A 118 0.98 8.13 -1.50
CA VAL A 118 -0.21 7.78 -2.30
C VAL A 118 -1.47 8.45 -1.79
N LEU A 119 -1.77 8.36 -0.49
CA LEU A 119 -3.05 8.86 0.05
C LEU A 119 -3.02 10.37 0.30
N GLU A 120 -2.01 10.86 1.02
CA GLU A 120 -1.93 12.27 1.43
C GLU A 120 -1.65 13.17 0.23
N LYS A 121 -0.61 12.87 -0.58
CA LYS A 121 -0.32 13.68 -1.78
C LYS A 121 -1.31 13.42 -2.91
N GLY A 122 -1.79 12.18 -3.04
CA GLY A 122 -2.61 11.75 -4.17
C GLY A 122 -4.10 12.05 -4.06
N ILE A 123 -4.64 12.11 -2.84
CA ILE A 123 -6.08 12.24 -2.60
C ILE A 123 -6.40 13.49 -1.78
N PHE A 124 -5.66 13.74 -0.69
CA PHE A 124 -5.98 14.83 0.23
C PHE A 124 -5.43 16.18 -0.24
N ASP A 125 -4.15 16.24 -0.60
CA ASP A 125 -3.48 17.48 -1.02
C ASP A 125 -3.83 17.88 -2.46
N SER A 126 -4.29 16.93 -3.30
CA SER A 126 -4.67 17.19 -4.70
C SER A 126 -6.03 17.88 -4.88
N GLY A 127 -6.73 18.23 -3.79
CA GLY A 127 -7.96 19.02 -3.82
C GLY A 127 -9.27 18.24 -3.97
N ARG A 128 -9.32 16.97 -3.48
CA ARG A 128 -10.50 16.06 -3.40
C ARG A 128 -11.02 15.54 -4.76
N ASP A 129 -11.55 14.31 -4.72
CA ASP A 129 -12.42 13.68 -5.73
C ASP A 129 -11.83 12.82 -6.86
N LYS A 130 -10.53 12.49 -6.89
CA LYS A 130 -9.98 11.72 -8.03
C LYS A 130 -9.82 10.23 -7.75
N PRO A 131 -10.24 9.38 -8.71
CA PRO A 131 -10.01 7.95 -8.62
C PRO A 131 -8.53 7.65 -8.85
N VAL A 132 -7.98 6.82 -7.96
CA VAL A 132 -6.63 6.28 -8.05
C VAL A 132 -6.72 4.77 -8.00
N THR A 133 -5.92 4.08 -8.81
CA THR A 133 -5.73 2.63 -8.74
C THR A 133 -4.33 2.35 -8.21
N VAL A 134 -4.25 1.51 -7.18
CA VAL A 134 -3.00 1.05 -6.58
C VAL A 134 -2.86 -0.44 -6.83
N LEU A 135 -1.76 -0.82 -7.47
CA LEU A 135 -1.27 -2.18 -7.57
C LEU A 135 -0.04 -2.31 -6.69
N GLN A 136 0.06 -3.35 -5.89
CA GLN A 136 1.20 -3.52 -4.99
C GLN A 136 1.40 -4.97 -4.60
N GLY A 137 2.59 -5.32 -4.15
CA GLY A 137 2.87 -6.67 -3.70
C GLY A 137 4.32 -6.83 -3.23
N PRO A 138 4.64 -8.01 -2.69
CA PRO A 138 6.03 -8.39 -2.48
C PRO A 138 6.72 -8.70 -3.81
N ILE A 139 8.05 -8.62 -3.81
CA ILE A 139 8.91 -9.28 -4.78
C ILE A 139 9.28 -10.63 -4.17
N LEU A 140 8.82 -11.72 -4.79
CA LEU A 140 9.10 -13.08 -4.34
C LEU A 140 10.39 -13.55 -5.02
N ASP A 141 11.52 -13.47 -4.31
CA ASP A 141 12.86 -13.71 -4.84
C ASP A 141 13.55 -14.88 -4.12
N ASP A 142 13.78 -15.97 -4.86
CA ASP A 142 14.40 -17.17 -4.28
C ASP A 142 15.86 -17.00 -3.87
N VAL A 143 16.53 -15.94 -4.31
CA VAL A 143 17.94 -15.68 -4.03
C VAL A 143 18.12 -14.79 -2.81
N ASN A 144 17.34 -13.72 -2.69
CA ASN A 144 17.58 -12.67 -1.70
C ASN A 144 16.63 -12.71 -0.48
N ASP A 145 15.55 -13.48 -0.55
CA ASP A 145 14.57 -13.54 0.53
C ASP A 145 15.12 -14.24 1.78
N LEU A 146 14.77 -13.71 2.96
CA LEU A 146 15.16 -14.29 4.24
C LEU A 146 14.28 -15.48 4.59
N TRP A 147 14.87 -16.57 5.07
CA TRP A 147 14.12 -17.66 5.69
C TRP A 147 13.93 -17.43 7.19
N ALA A 148 12.67 -17.38 7.61
CA ALA A 148 12.23 -17.32 9.00
C ALA A 148 11.36 -18.56 9.27
N ASP A 149 11.96 -19.58 9.90
CA ASP A 149 11.42 -20.95 9.95
C ASP A 149 11.10 -21.50 8.55
N ASP A 150 9.83 -21.82 8.28
CA ASP A 150 9.32 -22.31 7.00
C ASP A 150 8.73 -21.19 6.12
N VAL A 151 8.89 -19.92 6.51
CA VAL A 151 8.43 -18.75 5.76
C VAL A 151 9.60 -18.06 5.07
N GLN A 152 9.52 -17.98 3.75
CA GLN A 152 10.43 -17.19 2.93
C GLN A 152 9.91 -15.76 2.83
N VAL A 153 10.47 -14.88 3.66
CA VAL A 153 10.08 -13.49 3.84
C VAL A 153 10.61 -12.65 2.67
N PRO A 154 9.73 -11.95 1.92
CA PRO A 154 10.14 -11.11 0.80
C PRO A 154 11.19 -10.07 1.20
N SER A 155 12.23 -9.92 0.41
CA SER A 155 13.29 -8.93 0.57
C SER A 155 12.84 -7.50 0.22
N ALA A 156 11.89 -7.37 -0.70
CA ALA A 156 11.42 -6.08 -1.20
C ALA A 156 9.93 -6.10 -1.56
N PHE A 157 9.36 -4.91 -1.69
CA PHE A 157 7.97 -4.68 -2.09
C PHE A 157 7.90 -3.65 -3.20
N TRP A 158 6.86 -3.73 -4.01
CA TRP A 158 6.62 -2.83 -5.11
C TRP A 158 5.24 -2.19 -5.01
N LYS A 159 5.10 -0.99 -5.59
CA LYS A 159 3.84 -0.27 -5.74
C LYS A 159 3.79 0.44 -7.09
N VAL A 160 2.67 0.31 -7.79
CA VAL A 160 2.33 1.09 -8.98
C VAL A 160 1.04 1.83 -8.69
N VAL A 161 1.08 3.15 -8.79
CA VAL A 161 -0.08 4.01 -8.61
C VAL A 161 -0.45 4.59 -9.95
N VAL A 162 -1.72 4.45 -10.34
CA VAL A 162 -2.25 4.90 -11.62
C VAL A 162 -3.38 5.87 -11.37
N TRP A 163 -3.39 7.00 -12.08
CA TRP A 163 -4.43 8.02 -11.94
C TRP A 163 -4.62 8.78 -13.24
N LYS A 164 -5.74 9.50 -13.33
CA LYS A 164 -5.97 10.46 -14.41
C LYS A 164 -5.24 11.76 -14.07
N GLY A 165 -4.20 12.10 -14.83
CA GLY A 165 -3.51 13.39 -14.79
C GLY A 165 -4.11 14.41 -15.75
N ALA A 166 -3.57 15.63 -15.75
CA ALA A 166 -4.11 16.75 -16.55
C ALA A 166 -4.04 16.51 -18.08
N SER A 167 -3.00 15.80 -18.53
CA SER A 167 -2.72 15.52 -19.95
C SER A 167 -3.01 14.08 -20.38
N GLY A 168 -3.67 13.28 -19.54
CA GLY A 168 -3.88 11.85 -19.77
C GLY A 168 -3.62 11.01 -18.53
N LEU A 169 -3.69 9.69 -18.69
CA LEU A 169 -3.38 8.75 -17.62
C LEU A 169 -1.89 8.86 -17.25
N LYS A 170 -1.57 8.70 -15.97
CA LYS A 170 -0.22 8.69 -15.44
C LYS A 170 -0.04 7.51 -14.50
N ALA A 171 1.17 7.01 -14.41
CA ALA A 171 1.57 5.97 -13.50
C ALA A 171 2.92 6.29 -12.83
N VAL A 172 3.05 5.97 -11.55
CA VAL A 172 4.33 6.03 -10.83
C VAL A 172 4.61 4.66 -10.21
N ALA A 173 5.83 4.18 -10.42
CA ALA A 173 6.31 2.90 -9.92
C ALA A 173 7.35 3.12 -8.81
N MET A 174 7.27 2.30 -7.77
CA MET A 174 8.20 2.29 -6.65
C MET A 174 8.57 0.87 -6.24
N ILE A 175 9.80 0.68 -5.78
CA ILE A 175 10.31 -0.54 -5.15
C ILE A 175 11.04 -0.15 -3.88
N ALA A 176 10.68 -0.76 -2.75
CA ALA A 176 11.33 -0.55 -1.47
C ALA A 176 11.91 -1.84 -0.92
N ASP A 177 13.18 -1.78 -0.50
CA ASP A 177 13.97 -2.89 0.01
C ASP A 177 14.03 -2.84 1.54
N GLN A 178 13.75 -3.98 2.18
CA GLN A 178 13.83 -4.13 3.64
C GLN A 178 15.03 -4.95 4.11
N THR A 179 15.85 -5.49 3.20
CA THR A 179 17.03 -6.30 3.55
C THR A 179 18.02 -5.57 4.48
N PRO A 180 18.30 -4.25 4.36
CA PRO A 180 19.22 -3.57 5.27
C PRO A 180 18.70 -3.52 6.72
N LEU A 181 17.42 -3.82 6.92
CA LEU A 181 16.76 -3.75 8.22
C LEU A 181 16.77 -5.09 8.96
N PHE A 182 17.01 -6.23 8.28
CA PHE A 182 16.90 -7.55 8.91
C PHE A 182 17.87 -7.80 10.08
N SER A 183 18.98 -7.07 10.16
CA SER A 183 19.90 -7.12 11.31
C SER A 183 19.48 -6.21 12.47
N LEU A 184 18.44 -5.38 12.31
CA LEU A 184 17.99 -4.41 13.31
C LEU A 184 16.95 -5.03 14.23
N GLN A 185 17.20 -4.99 15.53
CA GLN A 185 16.21 -5.43 16.51
C GLN A 185 15.14 -4.37 16.72
N ARG A 186 13.92 -4.82 17.08
CA ARG A 186 12.83 -3.92 17.44
C ARG A 186 13.19 -3.11 18.68
N HIS A 187 13.14 -1.79 18.52
CA HIS A 187 13.18 -0.84 19.62
C HIS A 187 11.90 0.01 19.56
N GLY A 188 11.34 0.36 20.72
CA GLY A 188 10.15 1.19 20.76
C GLY A 188 10.42 2.55 20.11
N ALA A 189 9.69 2.85 19.03
CA ALA A 189 9.69 4.15 18.38
C ALA A 189 8.27 4.72 18.39
N ALA A 190 8.13 6.01 18.68
CA ALA A 190 6.86 6.68 18.51
C ALA A 190 6.56 6.81 17.00
N PRO A 191 5.29 6.69 16.57
CA PRO A 191 4.92 6.94 15.18
C PRO A 191 5.35 8.36 14.78
N PRO A 192 5.84 8.55 13.55
CA PRO A 192 6.25 9.88 13.12
C PRO A 192 5.01 10.80 12.99
N PRO A 193 5.15 12.11 13.31
CA PRO A 193 4.06 13.07 13.18
C PRO A 193 3.40 13.05 11.80
N LYS A 194 2.10 13.34 11.72
CA LYS A 194 1.36 13.33 10.45
C LYS A 194 1.96 14.30 9.42
N ASP A 195 2.28 15.50 9.84
CA ASP A 195 2.79 16.58 8.98
C ASP A 195 4.27 16.41 8.57
N THR A 196 4.87 15.25 8.85
CA THR A 196 6.26 14.99 8.48
C THR A 196 6.35 14.89 6.96
N PRO A 197 7.20 15.71 6.29
CA PRO A 197 7.37 15.63 4.85
C PRO A 197 7.80 14.23 4.43
N VAL A 198 7.15 13.73 3.37
CA VAL A 198 7.41 12.42 2.80
C VAL A 198 8.25 12.60 1.54
N ASP A 199 9.45 12.03 1.54
CA ASP A 199 10.28 11.89 0.34
C ASP A 199 10.43 10.41 0.00
N VAL A 200 9.92 10.04 -1.18
CA VAL A 200 9.94 8.67 -1.70
C VAL A 200 10.75 8.55 -2.99
N LEU A 201 11.49 9.60 -3.39
CA LEU A 201 12.28 9.61 -4.61
C LEU A 201 13.27 8.43 -4.66
N GLN A 202 13.87 8.09 -3.51
CA GLN A 202 14.80 6.96 -3.39
C GLN A 202 14.18 5.60 -3.74
N TRP A 203 12.86 5.48 -3.62
CA TRP A 203 12.12 4.25 -3.93
C TRP A 203 11.62 4.20 -5.36
N ARG A 204 11.81 5.26 -6.16
CA ARG A 204 11.28 5.32 -7.51
C ARG A 204 11.91 4.23 -8.39
N ALA A 205 11.06 3.56 -9.15
CA ALA A 205 11.43 2.55 -10.12
C ALA A 205 10.71 2.81 -11.44
N SER A 206 11.03 2.02 -12.46
CA SER A 206 10.24 1.94 -13.69
C SER A 206 9.30 0.73 -13.65
N ILE A 207 8.18 0.82 -14.36
CA ILE A 207 7.26 -0.30 -14.58
C ILE A 207 7.99 -1.52 -15.18
N PRO A 208 8.84 -1.37 -16.22
CA PRO A 208 9.66 -2.49 -16.72
C PRO A 208 10.54 -3.15 -15.66
N THR A 209 11.05 -2.38 -14.68
CA THR A 209 11.82 -2.95 -13.57
C THR A 209 10.95 -3.84 -12.68
N ILE A 210 9.72 -3.40 -12.35
CA ILE A 210 8.78 -4.22 -11.58
C ILE A 210 8.39 -5.49 -12.36
N GLU A 211 8.10 -5.39 -13.65
CA GLU A 211 7.81 -6.55 -14.50
C GLU A 211 8.96 -7.57 -14.48
N SER A 212 10.20 -7.10 -14.65
CA SER A 212 11.38 -7.97 -14.64
C SER A 212 11.58 -8.71 -13.32
N LYS A 213 11.21 -8.09 -12.20
CA LYS A 213 11.39 -8.64 -10.85
C LYS A 213 10.22 -9.52 -10.37
N THR A 214 9.03 -9.31 -10.93
CA THR A 214 7.80 -9.98 -10.46
C THR A 214 7.26 -11.01 -11.45
N GLY A 215 7.64 -10.91 -12.73
CA GLY A 215 7.05 -11.70 -13.82
C GLY A 215 5.62 -11.32 -14.16
N LEU A 216 5.07 -10.25 -13.57
CA LEU A 216 3.74 -9.74 -13.90
C LEU A 216 3.79 -8.98 -15.22
N ASP A 217 2.73 -9.11 -16.03
CA ASP A 217 2.53 -8.29 -17.21
C ASP A 217 1.91 -6.95 -16.80
N LEU A 218 2.74 -5.91 -16.73
CA LEU A 218 2.34 -4.53 -16.51
C LEU A 218 2.55 -3.69 -17.77
N SER A 219 2.74 -4.34 -18.93
CA SER A 219 3.00 -3.68 -20.20
C SER A 219 1.95 -2.64 -20.60
N PRO A 220 0.64 -2.81 -20.27
CA PRO A 220 -0.36 -1.77 -20.55
C PRO A 220 -0.14 -0.45 -19.81
N LEU A 221 0.71 -0.43 -18.78
CA LEU A 221 0.98 0.77 -17.98
C LEU A 221 2.26 1.51 -18.39
N ARG A 222 3.11 0.91 -19.23
CA ARG A 222 4.44 1.45 -19.59
C ARG A 222 4.38 2.82 -20.24
N GLU A 223 3.40 3.07 -21.09
CA GLU A 223 3.24 4.35 -21.80
C GLU A 223 2.87 5.51 -20.86
N TYR A 224 2.35 5.19 -19.67
CA TYR A 224 1.94 6.16 -18.66
C TYR A 224 2.99 6.32 -17.55
N ASP A 225 4.07 5.54 -17.59
CA ASP A 225 5.13 5.60 -16.59
C ASP A 225 5.76 6.98 -16.57
N THR A 226 5.77 7.59 -15.40
CA THR A 226 6.34 8.92 -15.16
C THR A 226 7.85 8.85 -14.90
N VAL A 227 8.48 7.67 -14.92
CA VAL A 227 9.93 7.52 -14.71
C VAL A 227 10.73 8.47 -15.61
N GLY A 228 11.76 9.12 -15.06
CA GLY A 228 12.63 10.06 -15.78
C GLY A 228 12.20 11.53 -15.75
N ALA A 229 11.02 11.87 -15.19
CA ALA A 229 10.64 13.24 -14.83
C ALA A 229 10.85 13.52 -13.32
N ASP A 230 10.46 14.69 -12.82
CA ASP A 230 10.35 14.92 -11.37
C ASP A 230 9.31 13.98 -10.73
N LEU A 231 9.31 13.85 -9.40
CA LEU A 231 8.29 13.05 -8.71
C LEU A 231 6.92 13.68 -8.98
N PRO A 232 5.95 12.93 -9.54
CA PRO A 232 4.65 13.52 -9.84
C PRO A 232 3.88 13.81 -8.56
N VAL A 233 2.96 14.76 -8.62
CA VAL A 233 1.89 14.88 -7.62
C VAL A 233 0.79 13.93 -8.07
N VAL A 234 0.55 12.85 -7.34
CA VAL A 234 -0.53 11.91 -7.69
C VAL A 234 -1.86 12.67 -7.70
N GLY A 235 -2.76 12.34 -8.63
CA GLY A 235 -4.10 12.95 -8.67
C GLY A 235 -4.11 14.42 -9.13
N GLU A 236 -3.12 14.96 -9.83
CA GLU A 236 -3.03 16.37 -10.21
C GLU A 236 -3.88 16.80 -11.43
N ALA A 237 -4.85 16.00 -11.90
CA ALA A 237 -5.72 16.42 -13.02
C ALA A 237 -6.46 17.74 -12.75
N LEU A 238 -6.55 18.62 -13.74
CA LEU A 238 -7.46 19.77 -13.66
C LEU A 238 -8.92 19.27 -13.70
N MET A 239 -9.76 19.71 -12.78
CA MET A 239 -11.20 19.43 -12.83
C MET A 239 -11.87 20.40 -13.81
N PRO A 240 -12.70 19.90 -14.75
CA PRO A 240 -13.60 20.78 -15.50
C PRO A 240 -14.56 21.46 -14.52
N ILE A 241 -14.70 22.78 -14.63
CA ILE A 241 -15.73 23.52 -13.89
C ILE A 241 -17.07 23.15 -14.53
N THR A 242 -17.91 22.41 -13.80
CA THR A 242 -19.19 21.91 -14.32
C THR A 242 -20.40 22.50 -13.61
N LYS A 243 -20.20 23.05 -12.41
CA LYS A 243 -21.21 23.74 -11.61
C LYS A 243 -20.60 24.94 -10.89
N TRP A 244 -21.45 25.85 -10.43
CA TRP A 244 -21.02 27.12 -9.82
C TRP A 244 -20.19 26.89 -8.55
N GLU A 245 -20.47 25.81 -7.81
CA GLU A 245 -19.75 25.43 -6.60
C GLU A 245 -18.32 24.93 -6.88
N ASP A 246 -17.98 24.62 -8.14
CA ASP A 246 -16.62 24.21 -8.53
C ASP A 246 -15.66 25.41 -8.68
N ILE A 247 -16.16 26.64 -8.58
CA ILE A 247 -15.35 27.87 -8.68
C ILE A 247 -14.87 28.22 -7.26
N PRO A 248 -13.54 28.19 -6.99
CA PRO A 248 -13.03 28.66 -5.71
C PRO A 248 -13.31 30.16 -5.60
N LEU A 249 -14.13 30.54 -4.62
CA LEU A 249 -14.31 31.94 -4.25
C LEU A 249 -13.20 32.30 -3.27
N GLU A 250 -12.35 33.24 -3.67
CA GLU A 250 -11.32 33.85 -2.83
C GLU A 250 -11.92 34.59 -1.62
#